data_AF-A0A316U9W0-F1
#
_entry.id   AF-A0A316U9W0-F1
#
_cell.length_a   1.000
_cell.length_b   1.000
_cell.length_c   1.000
_cell.angle_alpha   90.00
_cell.angle_beta   90.00
_cell.angle_gamma   90.00
#
_symmetry.space_group_name_H-M   'P 1'
#
loop_
_entity.id
_entity.type
_entity.pdbx_description
1 polymer ?
#
loop_
_entity_poly.entity_id
_entity_poly.type
_entity_poly.pdbx_seq_one_letter_code
_entity_poly.pdbx_strand_id
1 'polypeptide(L)'
;QDKDAPKRPLSAYMFFSRDAREKTKSDNPEASFGEIGRLLGAAWKEMSDAQKKPYIDMAERDKVRAETDKAAYAKKNGAPEKKSKKSKAAVDESD
;
A
#
# COMPACT_ATOMS: atom_id res chain seq x y z
N GLN A 1 16.91 11.58 -7.03
CA GLN A 1 15.58 11.66 -6.38
C GLN A 1 15.06 13.06 -6.61
N ASP A 2 13.99 13.21 -7.40
CA ASP A 2 13.29 14.50 -7.54
C ASP A 2 12.59 14.85 -6.22
N LYS A 3 13.07 15.92 -5.58
CA LYS A 3 12.59 16.38 -4.26
C LYS A 3 11.17 16.93 -4.32
N ASP A 4 10.67 17.22 -5.52
CA ASP A 4 9.35 17.78 -5.77
C ASP A 4 8.29 16.72 -6.11
N ALA A 5 8.67 15.45 -6.30
CA ALA A 5 7.70 14.43 -6.71
C ALA A 5 6.66 14.17 -5.59
N PRO A 6 5.35 14.18 -5.92
CA PRO A 6 4.28 13.93 -4.97
C PRO A 6 4.43 12.52 -4.40
N LYS A 7 4.39 12.43 -3.07
CA LYS A 7 4.53 11.17 -2.35
C LYS A 7 3.35 10.27 -2.75
N ARG A 8 3.62 9.01 -3.12
CA ARG A 8 2.57 8.08 -3.53
C ARG A 8 1.59 7.86 -2.36
N PRO A 9 0.28 7.77 -2.62
CA PRO A 9 -0.67 7.46 -1.57
C PRO A 9 -0.42 6.07 -1.03
N LEU A 10 -0.61 5.91 0.27
CA LEU A 10 -0.59 4.60 0.92
C LEU A 10 -1.93 3.91 0.68
N SER A 11 -1.88 2.65 0.24
CA SER A 11 -3.08 1.81 0.13
C SER A 11 -3.48 1.26 1.49
N ALA A 12 -4.69 0.71 1.58
CA ALA A 12 -5.21 0.10 2.81
C ALA A 12 -4.26 -0.99 3.35
N TYR A 13 -3.71 -1.79 2.43
CA TYR A 13 -2.68 -2.78 2.73
C TYR A 13 -1.38 -2.16 3.27
N MET A 14 -0.98 -0.97 2.80
CA MET A 14 0.22 -0.29 3.33
C MET A 14 0.02 0.23 4.76
N PHE A 15 -1.18 0.67 5.12
CA PHE A 15 -1.52 1.00 6.51
C PHE A 15 -1.50 -0.25 7.39
N PHE A 16 -2.24 -1.29 6.98
CA PHE A 16 -2.25 -2.57 7.69
C PHE A 16 -0.85 -3.16 7.83
N SER A 17 -0.08 -3.24 6.74
CA SER A 17 1.26 -3.83 6.77
C SER A 17 2.25 -3.02 7.58
N ARG A 18 2.05 -1.72 7.84
CA ARG A 18 2.89 -0.97 8.79
C ARG A 18 2.67 -1.47 10.22
N ASP A 19 1.42 -1.47 10.66
CA ASP A 19 1.06 -1.85 12.02
C ASP A 19 1.31 -3.34 12.25
N ALA A 20 0.88 -4.17 11.30
CA ALA A 20 1.04 -5.61 11.40
C ALA A 20 2.49 -6.04 11.19
N ARG A 21 3.32 -5.35 10.39
CA ARG A 21 4.76 -5.68 10.29
C ARG A 21 5.48 -5.50 11.61
N GLU A 22 5.18 -4.42 12.34
CA GLU A 22 5.78 -4.20 13.65
C GLU A 22 5.38 -5.32 14.61
N LYS A 23 4.09 -5.69 14.62
CA LYS A 23 3.60 -6.81 15.42
C LYS A 23 4.20 -8.16 15.03
N THR A 24 4.17 -8.52 13.75
CA THR A 24 4.74 -9.78 13.24
C THR A 24 6.25 -9.85 13.47
N LYS A 25 6.97 -8.73 13.37
CA LYS A 25 8.42 -8.69 13.65
C LYS A 25 8.70 -8.83 15.15
N SER A 26 7.87 -8.25 16.02
CA SER A 26 8.01 -8.44 17.46
C SER A 26 7.70 -9.89 17.88
N ASP A 27 6.69 -10.51 17.27
CA ASP A 27 6.32 -11.91 17.53
C ASP A 27 7.32 -12.89 16.88
N ASN A 28 7.92 -12.52 15.75
CA ASN A 28 8.87 -13.33 15.00
C ASN A 28 10.14 -12.51 14.67
N PRO A 29 11.00 -12.24 15.66
CA PRO A 29 12.20 -11.42 15.46
C PRO A 29 13.23 -12.08 14.54
N GLU A 30 13.20 -13.41 14.41
CA GLU A 30 14.06 -14.17 13.49
C GLU A 30 13.49 -14.27 12.06
N ALA A 31 12.21 -13.94 11.85
CA ALA A 31 11.61 -14.03 10.52
C ALA A 31 12.21 -12.99 9.58
N SER A 32 12.53 -13.42 8.36
CA SER A 32 13.05 -12.54 7.33
C SER A 32 11.97 -11.56 6.84
N PHE A 33 12.38 -10.42 6.27
CA PHE A 33 11.44 -9.47 5.68
C PHE A 33 10.53 -10.11 4.61
N GLY A 34 11.03 -11.11 3.88
CA GLY A 34 10.26 -11.85 2.88
C GLY A 34 9.17 -12.73 3.51
N GLU A 35 9.47 -13.41 4.62
CA GLU A 35 8.48 -14.20 5.37
C GLU A 35 7.44 -13.34 6.04
N ILE A 36 7.86 -12.23 6.67
CA ILE A 36 6.93 -11.25 7.25
C ILE A 36 5.99 -10.72 6.16
N GLY A 37 6.52 -10.36 4.98
CA GLY A 37 5.69 -9.93 3.85
C GLY A 37 4.67 -10.99 3.39
N ARG A 38 5.05 -12.27 3.39
CA ARG A 38 4.16 -13.40 3.08
C ARG A 38 3.04 -13.54 4.12
N LEU A 39 3.39 -13.51 5.41
CA LEU A 39 2.43 -13.61 6.52
C LEU A 39 1.43 -12.45 6.50
N LEU A 40 1.90 -11.23 6.26
CA LEU A 40 1.06 -10.04 6.14
C LEU A 40 0.11 -10.13 4.94
N GLY A 41 0.61 -10.62 3.79
CA GLY A 41 -0.22 -10.82 2.61
C GLY A 41 -1.34 -11.84 2.85
N ALA A 42 -1.03 -12.94 3.53
CA ALA A 42 -2.00 -13.96 3.93
C ALA A 42 -3.03 -13.40 4.92
N ALA A 43 -2.57 -12.76 6.00
CA ALA A 43 -3.44 -12.14 7.00
C ALA A 43 -4.38 -11.10 6.38
N TRP A 44 -3.87 -10.28 5.45
CA TRP A 44 -4.71 -9.32 4.74
C TRP A 44 -5.77 -10.01 3.87
N LYS A 45 -5.44 -11.10 3.17
CA LYS A 45 -6.45 -11.85 2.40
C LYS A 45 -7.53 -12.43 3.32
N GLU A 46 -7.12 -12.96 4.46
CA GLU A 46 -7.99 -13.59 5.46
C GLU A 46 -8.88 -12.58 6.22
N MET A 47 -8.45 -11.32 6.36
CA MET A 47 -9.26 -10.28 6.98
C MET A 47 -10.58 -10.05 6.24
N SER A 48 -11.65 -9.90 6.99
CA SER A 48 -12.97 -9.54 6.47
C SER A 48 -13.00 -8.09 5.96
N ASP A 49 -13.95 -7.78 5.07
CA ASP A 49 -14.15 -6.40 4.59
C ASP A 49 -14.43 -5.42 5.72
N ALA A 50 -15.09 -5.87 6.79
CA ALA A 50 -15.33 -5.06 8.00
C ALA A 50 -14.03 -4.67 8.70
N GLN A 51 -13.06 -5.59 8.79
CA GLN A 51 -11.75 -5.31 9.38
C GLN A 51 -10.87 -4.47 8.45
N LYS A 52 -11.01 -4.66 7.14
CA LYS A 52 -10.32 -3.86 6.11
C LYS A 52 -10.89 -2.45 6.00
N LYS A 53 -12.17 -2.26 6.27
CA LYS A 53 -12.92 -0.99 6.15
C LYS A 53 -12.19 0.21 6.76
N PRO A 54 -11.76 0.20 8.04
CA PRO A 54 -11.03 1.34 8.60
C PRO A 54 -9.75 1.66 7.83
N TYR A 55 -9.01 0.65 7.37
CA TYR A 55 -7.80 0.84 6.56
C TYR A 55 -8.10 1.33 5.15
N ILE A 56 -9.21 0.88 4.56
CA ILE A 56 -9.70 1.34 3.26
C ILE A 56 -10.10 2.82 3.36
N ASP A 57 -10.89 3.20 4.36
CA ASP A 57 -11.33 4.57 4.59
C ASP A 57 -10.12 5.52 4.83
N MET A 58 -9.08 5.05 5.53
CA MET A 58 -7.81 5.79 5.69
C MET A 58 -7.06 5.94 4.36
N ALA A 59 -6.97 4.86 3.58
CA ALA A 59 -6.31 4.86 2.30
C ALA A 59 -7.02 5.69 1.23
N GLU A 60 -8.35 5.73 1.24
CA GLU A 60 -9.12 6.58 0.34
C GLU A 60 -8.87 8.06 0.64
N ARG A 61 -8.85 8.45 1.92
CA ARG A 61 -8.49 9.82 2.30
C ARG A 61 -7.08 10.19 1.84
N ASP A 62 -6.11 9.31 2.03
CA ASP A 62 -4.73 9.55 1.61
C ASP A 62 -4.59 9.56 0.07
N LYS A 63 -5.34 8.71 -0.62
CA LYS A 63 -5.43 8.66 -2.08
C LYS A 63 -5.93 9.98 -2.66
N VAL A 64 -7.01 10.55 -2.10
CA VAL A 64 -7.56 11.83 -2.57
C VAL A 64 -6.54 12.96 -2.40
N ARG A 65 -5.83 13.00 -1.26
CA ARG A 65 -4.75 13.96 -1.04
C ARG A 65 -3.64 13.80 -2.09
N ALA A 66 -3.15 12.58 -2.29
CA ALA A 66 -2.05 12.34 -3.21
C ALA A 66 -2.44 12.55 -4.69
N GLU A 67 -3.69 12.28 -5.07
CA GLU A 67 -4.21 12.59 -6.40
C GLU A 67 -4.25 14.11 -6.63
N THR A 68 -4.66 14.87 -5.62
CA THR A 68 -4.65 16.35 -5.67
C THR A 68 -3.23 16.90 -5.79
N ASP A 69 -2.31 16.45 -4.93
CA ASP A 69 -0.89 16.83 -4.98
C ASP A 69 -0.25 16.43 -6.31
N LYS A 70 -0.60 15.25 -6.84
CA LYS A 70 -0.11 14.76 -8.13
C LYS A 70 -0.63 15.57 -9.30
N ALA A 71 -1.90 15.96 -9.30
CA ALA A 71 -2.47 16.83 -10.32
C ALA A 71 -1.79 18.22 -10.32
N ALA A 72 -1.57 18.79 -9.13
CA ALA A 72 -0.85 20.06 -8.99
C ALA A 72 0.61 19.96 -9.48
N TYR A 73 1.30 18.87 -9.15
CA TYR A 73 2.66 18.60 -9.62
C TYR A 73 2.73 18.39 -11.14
N ALA A 74 1.82 17.60 -11.71
CA ALA A 74 1.76 17.35 -13.15
C ALA A 74 1.53 18.64 -13.94
N LYS A 75 0.65 19.53 -13.44
CA LYS A 75 0.41 20.84 -14.03
C LYS A 75 1.64 21.76 -13.97
N LYS A 76 2.42 21.69 -12.88
CA LYS A 76 3.62 22.52 -12.68
C LYS A 76 4.82 22.03 -13.49
N ASN A 77 5.00 20.72 -13.62
CA ASN A 77 6.22 20.11 -14.15
C ASN A 77 6.05 19.41 -15.50
N GLY A 78 4.87 19.46 -16.13
CA GLY A 78 4.64 18.91 -17.48
C GLY A 78 4.97 17.41 -17.63
N ALA A 79 5.03 16.68 -16.51
CA ALA A 79 5.55 15.32 -16.49
C ALA A 79 4.51 14.36 -17.10
N PRO A 80 4.90 13.50 -18.07
CA PRO A 80 4.01 12.51 -18.63
C PRO A 80 3.60 11.54 -17.51
N GLU A 81 2.29 11.33 -17.43
CA GLU A 81 1.59 10.47 -16.49
C GLU A 81 2.16 9.05 -16.50
N LYS A 82 3.26 8.80 -15.77
CA LYS A 82 3.77 7.44 -15.59
C LYS A 82 2.76 6.69 -14.73
N LYS A 83 1.88 5.96 -15.42
CA LYS A 83 1.02 4.89 -14.90
C LYS A 83 1.85 4.03 -13.96
N SER A 84 1.80 4.35 -12.67
CA SER A 84 2.43 3.59 -11.61
C SER A 84 1.77 2.24 -11.59
N LYS A 85 2.49 1.27 -12.16
CA LYS A 85 2.17 -0.15 -12.30
C LYS A 85 1.26 -0.61 -11.16
N LYS A 86 0.02 -0.93 -11.56
CA LYS A 86 -0.87 -1.84 -10.87
C LYS A 86 -0.09 -3.14 -10.65
N SER A 87 0.53 -3.31 -9.48
CA SER A 87 0.98 -4.60 -9.00
C SER A 87 -0.28 -5.39 -8.63
N LYS A 88 -0.94 -5.90 -9.67
CA LYS A 88 -1.86 -7.01 -9.62
C LYS A 88 -0.99 -8.22 -9.27
N ALA A 89 -0.82 -8.50 -7.97
CA ALA A 89 -0.37 -9.81 -7.53
C ALA A 89 -1.57 -10.76 -7.70
N ALA A 90 -1.78 -11.17 -8.95
CA ALA A 90 -2.43 -12.42 -9.24
C ALA A 90 -1.48 -13.53 -8.77
N VAL A 91 -1.92 -14.26 -7.76
CA VAL A 91 -1.56 -15.65 -7.49
C VAL A 91 -2.91 -16.29 -7.22
N ASP A 92 -3.52 -16.85 -8.27
CA ASP A 92 -3.30 -18.24 -8.69
C ASP A 92 -4.10 -19.13 -7.75
N GLU A 93 -5.32 -19.47 -8.19
CA GLU A 93 -5.97 -20.70 -7.78
C GLU A 93 -6.71 -21.19 -9.03
N SER A 94 -6.05 -22.10 -9.71
CA SER A 94 -6.62 -22.90 -10.80
C SER A 94 -7.57 -23.94 -10.21
N ASP A 95 -8.76 -24.04 -10.77
CA ASP A 95 -9.24 -25.28 -11.38
C ASP A 95 -9.73 -24.95 -12.80
#